data_AF-A0A258C138-F1
#
_entry.id   AF-A0A258C138-F1
#
_cell.length_a   1.000
_cell.length_b   1.000
_cell.length_c   1.000
_cell.angle_alpha   90.00
_cell.angle_beta   90.00
_cell.angle_gamma   90.00
#
_symmetry.space_group_name_H-M   'P 1'
#
loop_
_entity.id
_entity.type
_entity.pdbx_description
1 polymer ?
#
loop_
_entity_poly.entity_id
_entity_poly.type
_entity_poly.pdbx_seq_one_letter_code
_entity_poly.pdbx_strand_id
1 'polypeptide(L)'
;MSDAFFTDSEQWRDAIRTLLEAAARRAGPRFAGLGVIITMEPSGLPLYPIGPPLELSGVSDPASMLGDLAVESGAHHDGFHILTAELKLVAVSQYFSPPVVAGLEIDRSRPFGGRYLAALFGSMLPGTLATGIATKALGTIVFSGGQEVYRKLS
;
A
#
# COMPACT_ATOMS: atom_id res chain seq x y z
N MET A 1 -20.13 -21.49 -3.92
CA MET A 1 -19.09 -20.65 -3.30
C MET A 1 -18.44 -19.85 -4.42
N SER A 2 -18.95 -18.67 -4.77
CA SER A 2 -18.42 -17.99 -5.96
C SER A 2 -18.68 -16.48 -6.07
N ASP A 3 -19.58 -15.87 -5.30
CA ASP A 3 -19.92 -14.45 -5.57
C ASP A 3 -19.38 -13.49 -4.49
N ALA A 4 -19.32 -13.90 -3.23
CA ALA A 4 -18.84 -13.05 -2.13
C ALA A 4 -17.32 -12.73 -2.23
N PHE A 5 -16.48 -13.71 -2.58
CA PHE A 5 -15.02 -13.54 -2.66
C PHE A 5 -14.57 -12.59 -3.78
N PHE A 6 -15.26 -12.60 -4.94
CA PHE A 6 -14.91 -11.69 -6.03
C PHE A 6 -15.26 -10.24 -5.68
N THR A 7 -16.40 -10.04 -5.01
CA THR A 7 -16.90 -8.72 -4.60
C THR A 7 -15.94 -8.02 -3.63
N ASP A 8 -15.35 -8.78 -2.69
CA ASP A 8 -14.39 -8.24 -1.72
C ASP A 8 -13.07 -7.81 -2.38
N SER A 9 -12.56 -8.62 -3.33
CA SER A 9 -11.29 -8.31 -4.02
C SER A 9 -11.37 -7.03 -4.87
N GLU A 10 -12.50 -6.80 -5.54
CA GLU A 10 -12.72 -5.59 -6.33
C GLU A 10 -12.90 -4.36 -5.45
N GLN A 11 -13.61 -4.49 -4.32
CA GLN A 11 -13.76 -3.43 -3.34
C GLN A 11 -12.39 -2.94 -2.84
N TRP A 12 -11.53 -3.85 -2.39
CA TRP A 12 -10.22 -3.47 -1.85
C TRP A 12 -9.28 -2.96 -2.93
N ARG A 13 -9.33 -3.52 -4.14
CA ARG A 13 -8.63 -3.01 -5.32
C ARG A 13 -8.99 -1.54 -5.57
N ASP A 14 -10.27 -1.23 -5.59
CA ASP A 14 -10.75 0.11 -5.91
C ASP A 14 -10.50 1.11 -4.78
N ALA A 15 -10.62 0.67 -3.52
CA ALA A 15 -10.31 1.49 -2.35
C ALA A 15 -8.83 1.91 -2.34
N ILE A 16 -7.90 0.95 -2.46
CA ILE A 16 -6.47 1.25 -2.40
C ILE A 16 -5.99 2.00 -3.63
N ARG A 17 -6.52 1.70 -4.83
CA ARG A 17 -6.28 2.51 -6.04
C ARG A 17 -6.66 3.97 -5.79
N THR A 18 -7.87 4.20 -5.27
CA THR A 18 -8.39 5.55 -5.04
C THR A 18 -7.55 6.32 -4.04
N LEU A 19 -7.15 5.68 -2.93
CA LEU A 19 -6.25 6.25 -1.93
C LEU A 19 -4.90 6.66 -2.52
N LEU A 20 -4.24 5.72 -3.22
CA LEU A 20 -2.91 5.95 -3.80
C LEU A 20 -2.92 7.07 -4.83
N GLU A 21 -3.90 7.07 -5.74
CA GLU A 21 -3.99 8.12 -6.76
C GLU A 21 -4.36 9.49 -6.17
N ALA A 22 -5.25 9.54 -5.18
CA ALA A 22 -5.62 10.78 -4.51
C ALA A 22 -4.43 11.36 -3.73
N ALA A 23 -3.71 10.52 -2.98
CA ALA A 23 -2.51 10.92 -2.25
C ALA A 23 -1.39 11.41 -3.20
N ALA A 24 -1.15 10.69 -4.30
CA ALA A 24 -0.16 11.11 -5.30
C ALA A 24 -0.52 12.45 -5.94
N ARG A 25 -1.80 12.65 -6.33
CA ARG A 25 -2.28 13.96 -6.84
C ARG A 25 -2.10 15.07 -5.81
N ARG A 26 -2.39 14.79 -4.54
CA ARG A 26 -2.27 15.75 -3.43
C ARG A 26 -0.83 16.18 -3.16
N ALA A 27 0.12 15.24 -3.20
CA ALA A 27 1.54 15.52 -3.06
C ALA A 27 2.13 16.27 -4.28
N GLY A 28 1.55 16.03 -5.46
CA GLY A 28 1.88 16.73 -6.70
C GLY A 28 3.35 16.53 -7.09
N PRO A 29 4.07 17.59 -7.53
CA PRO A 29 5.47 17.49 -7.94
C PRO A 29 6.43 17.00 -6.85
N ARG A 30 6.03 17.07 -5.57
CA ARG A 30 6.86 16.67 -4.43
C ARG A 30 6.64 15.22 -4.00
N PHE A 31 5.83 14.47 -4.75
CA PHE A 31 5.53 13.07 -4.45
C PHE A 31 6.81 12.21 -4.48
N ALA A 32 7.15 11.54 -3.39
CA ALA A 32 8.34 10.67 -3.31
C ALA A 32 8.02 9.20 -3.68
N GLY A 33 6.77 8.81 -3.49
CA GLY A 33 6.32 7.43 -3.52
C GLY A 33 5.49 7.10 -2.29
N LEU A 34 4.66 6.07 -2.38
CA LEU A 34 3.75 5.68 -1.32
C LEU A 34 3.53 4.17 -1.36
N GLY A 35 3.57 3.51 -0.20
CA GLY A 35 3.15 2.13 -0.01
C GLY A 35 1.97 2.07 0.95
N VAL A 36 0.94 1.31 0.61
CA VAL A 36 -0.26 1.14 1.43
C VAL A 36 -0.57 -0.35 1.61
N ILE A 37 -1.01 -0.71 2.82
CA ILE A 37 -1.56 -2.03 3.16
C ILE A 37 -2.93 -1.83 3.80
N ILE A 38 -3.94 -2.52 3.30
CA ILE A 38 -5.24 -2.64 3.95
C ILE A 38 -5.31 -4.03 4.57
N THR A 39 -5.59 -4.12 5.87
CA THR A 39 -5.59 -5.38 6.63
C THR A 39 -6.74 -5.45 7.62
N MET A 40 -7.20 -6.66 7.91
CA MET A 40 -8.11 -6.95 9.02
C MET A 40 -7.41 -6.87 10.38
N GLU A 41 -6.12 -7.20 10.43
CA GLU A 41 -5.35 -7.35 11.66
C GLU A 41 -3.92 -6.83 11.46
N PRO A 42 -3.62 -5.59 11.89
CA PRO A 42 -2.28 -5.01 11.78
C PRO A 42 -1.21 -5.76 12.57
N SER A 43 -1.56 -6.40 13.70
CA SER A 43 -0.58 -7.03 14.59
C SER A 43 0.10 -8.27 13.98
N GLY A 44 -0.49 -8.86 12.94
CA GLY A 44 0.09 -9.99 12.22
C GLY A 44 1.10 -9.61 11.13
N LEU A 45 1.29 -8.32 10.85
CA LEU A 45 2.17 -7.87 9.78
C LEU A 45 3.62 -7.73 10.27
N PRO A 46 4.63 -8.16 9.47
CA PRO A 46 6.05 -7.96 9.77
C PRO A 46 6.46 -6.50 9.56
N LEU A 47 6.12 -5.66 10.54
CA LEU A 47 6.30 -4.22 10.52
C LEU A 47 7.36 -3.78 11.54
N TYR A 48 8.11 -2.74 11.18
CA TYR A 48 8.96 -2.00 12.10
C TYR A 48 8.83 -0.49 11.83
N PRO A 49 8.54 0.35 12.83
CA PRO A 49 8.41 1.80 12.61
C PRO A 49 9.77 2.42 12.27
N ILE A 50 9.88 3.11 11.14
CA ILE A 50 11.09 3.82 10.72
C ILE A 50 10.95 5.34 10.75
N GLY A 51 9.71 5.84 10.75
CA GLY A 51 9.43 7.25 10.97
C GLY A 51 9.38 7.61 12.47
N PRO A 52 9.47 8.92 12.82
CA PRO A 52 9.18 9.36 14.18
C PRO A 52 7.72 9.03 14.57
N PRO A 53 7.37 9.02 15.85
CA PRO A 53 5.97 8.86 16.27
C PRO A 53 5.07 9.95 15.68
N LEU A 54 3.87 9.55 15.27
CA LEU A 54 2.86 10.47 14.74
C LEU A 54 1.49 10.12 15.32
N GLU A 55 0.81 11.11 15.88
CA GLU A 55 -0.55 10.96 16.39
C GLU A 55 -1.53 10.86 15.21
N LEU A 56 -2.25 9.74 15.14
CA LEU A 56 -3.23 9.46 14.07
C LEU A 56 -4.68 9.63 14.54
N SER A 57 -4.88 10.06 15.79
CA SER A 57 -6.22 10.29 16.33
C SER A 57 -6.92 11.41 15.55
N GLY A 58 -8.18 11.16 15.16
CA GLY A 58 -9.00 12.16 14.45
C GLY A 58 -8.72 12.32 12.96
N VAL A 59 -7.89 11.48 12.34
CA VAL A 59 -7.74 11.47 10.88
C VAL A 59 -9.05 11.04 10.22
N SER A 60 -9.74 11.98 9.55
CA SER A 60 -11.01 11.76 8.85
C SER A 60 -10.85 11.57 7.34
N ASP A 61 -9.72 12.02 6.78
CA ASP A 61 -9.37 11.86 5.36
C ASP A 61 -7.98 11.20 5.23
N PRO A 62 -7.93 9.86 5.16
CA PRO A 62 -6.69 9.13 4.96
C PRO A 62 -5.97 9.50 3.67
N ALA A 63 -6.68 9.84 2.59
CA ALA A 63 -6.06 10.16 1.31
C ALA A 63 -5.27 11.47 1.39
N SER A 64 -5.85 12.51 2.00
CA SER A 64 -5.13 13.77 2.22
C SER A 64 -3.92 13.56 3.13
N MET A 65 -4.11 12.84 4.24
CA MET A 65 -3.01 12.55 5.18
C MET A 65 -1.86 11.80 4.49
N LEU A 66 -2.16 10.74 3.74
CA LEU A 66 -1.16 10.00 2.96
C LEU A 66 -0.47 10.89 1.92
N GLY A 67 -1.19 11.82 1.29
CA GLY A 67 -0.61 12.79 0.37
C GLY A 67 0.40 13.73 1.03
N ASP A 68 0.12 14.17 2.26
CA ASP A 68 1.04 15.01 3.03
C ASP A 68 2.28 14.21 3.51
N LEU A 69 2.10 12.93 3.85
CA LEU A 69 3.18 12.03 4.26
C LEU A 69 4.08 11.62 3.07
N ALA A 70 3.54 11.52 1.86
CA ALA A 70 4.25 11.10 0.65
C ALA A 70 5.16 12.19 0.03
N VAL A 71 5.46 13.26 0.76
CA VAL A 71 6.30 14.38 0.30
C VAL A 71 7.78 14.11 0.56
N GLU A 72 8.63 14.28 -0.45
CA GLU A 72 10.07 13.94 -0.42
C GLU A 72 10.89 14.60 0.71
N SER A 73 10.47 15.77 1.19
CA SER A 73 11.12 16.43 2.33
C SER A 73 10.61 15.97 3.70
N GLY A 74 9.59 15.10 3.74
CA GLY A 74 8.92 14.67 4.97
C GLY A 74 9.55 13.43 5.59
N ALA A 75 9.55 13.35 6.93
CA ALA A 75 10.11 12.22 7.68
C ALA A 75 9.34 10.90 7.50
N HIS A 76 8.21 10.93 6.80
CA HIS A 76 7.26 9.83 6.71
C HIS A 76 7.06 9.26 5.31
N HIS A 77 7.82 9.73 4.31
CA HIS A 77 7.60 9.37 2.91
C HIS A 77 8.01 7.93 2.56
N ASP A 78 8.76 7.25 3.43
CA ASP A 78 9.30 5.91 3.18
C ASP A 78 8.57 4.83 3.97
N GLY A 79 8.68 3.60 3.47
CA GLY A 79 7.98 2.44 3.99
C GLY A 79 6.53 2.33 3.51
N PHE A 80 5.73 1.66 4.31
CA PHE A 80 4.30 1.43 4.09
C PHE A 80 3.47 2.09 5.19
N HIS A 81 2.27 2.51 4.82
CA HIS A 81 1.24 2.99 5.74
C HIS A 81 0.12 1.95 5.81
N ILE A 82 -0.45 1.78 7.00
CA ILE A 82 -1.34 0.67 7.31
C ILE A 82 -2.73 1.22 7.57
N LEU A 83 -3.72 0.67 6.88
CA LEU A 83 -5.12 0.96 7.08
C LEU A 83 -5.88 -0.30 7.52
N THR A 84 -6.90 -0.11 8.34
CA THR A 84 -7.89 -1.16 8.64
C THR A 84 -8.87 -1.34 7.48
N ALA A 85 -9.73 -2.36 7.57
CA ALA A 85 -10.83 -2.57 6.61
C ALA A 85 -11.80 -1.37 6.53
N GLU A 86 -11.95 -0.60 7.61
CA GLU A 86 -12.74 0.65 7.62
C GLU A 86 -11.97 1.85 7.03
N LEU A 87 -10.82 1.60 6.40
CA LEU A 87 -9.92 2.60 5.84
C LEU A 87 -9.42 3.60 6.90
N LYS A 88 -9.26 3.17 8.16
CA LYS A 88 -8.65 4.00 9.19
C LYS A 88 -7.14 3.84 9.16
N LEU A 89 -6.41 4.95 9.07
CA LEU A 89 -4.95 4.96 9.14
C LEU A 89 -4.49 4.66 10.57
N VAL A 90 -3.79 3.55 10.77
CA VAL A 90 -3.40 3.06 12.11
C VAL A 90 -1.90 2.98 12.33
N ALA A 91 -1.11 2.98 11.26
CA ALA A 91 0.34 3.11 11.35
C ALA A 91 0.89 3.79 10.09
N VAL A 92 1.99 4.53 10.26
CA VAL A 92 2.65 5.24 9.16
C VAL A 92 4.14 4.91 9.14
N SER A 93 4.74 4.94 7.96
CA SER A 93 6.19 4.82 7.79
C SER A 93 6.75 3.56 8.45
N GLN A 94 6.16 2.43 8.07
CA GLN A 94 6.57 1.11 8.53
C GLN A 94 7.53 0.51 7.50
N TYR A 95 8.71 0.10 7.94
CA TYR A 95 9.48 -0.89 7.21
C TYR A 95 8.67 -2.19 7.20
N PHE A 96 8.37 -2.66 6.00
CA PHE A 96 7.55 -3.84 5.77
C PHE A 96 8.37 -4.89 5.04
N SER A 97 8.57 -6.03 5.70
CA SER A 97 9.44 -7.10 5.20
C SER A 97 8.69 -8.44 5.21
N PRO A 98 7.73 -8.64 4.28
CA PRO A 98 7.04 -9.92 4.17
C PRO A 98 8.01 -11.04 3.79
N PRO A 99 7.75 -12.28 4.25
CA PRO A 99 8.49 -13.46 3.80
C PRO A 99 8.40 -13.60 2.28
N VAL A 100 9.48 -14.09 1.67
CA VAL A 100 9.50 -14.41 0.25
C VAL A 100 8.57 -15.59 0.00
N VAL A 101 7.64 -15.43 -0.96
CA VAL A 101 6.70 -16.49 -1.35
C VAL A 101 7.30 -17.28 -2.52
N ALA A 102 7.61 -18.56 -2.27
CA ALA A 102 8.13 -19.45 -3.29
C ALA A 102 7.11 -19.69 -4.42
N GLY A 103 7.57 -19.72 -5.67
CA GLY A 103 6.73 -20.00 -6.83
C GLY A 103 5.90 -18.82 -7.35
N LEU A 104 5.97 -17.66 -6.70
CA LEU A 104 5.31 -16.45 -7.18
C LEU A 104 6.12 -15.87 -8.35
N GLU A 105 5.49 -15.78 -9.52
CA GLU A 105 6.14 -15.28 -10.73
C GLU A 105 6.04 -13.76 -10.83
N ILE A 106 7.15 -13.14 -11.24
CA ILE A 106 7.22 -11.71 -11.52
C ILE A 106 7.55 -11.56 -12.99
N ASP A 107 6.81 -10.69 -13.69
CA ASP A 107 7.15 -10.30 -15.05
C ASP A 107 8.47 -9.51 -15.06
N ARG A 108 9.56 -10.21 -15.34
CA ARG A 108 10.92 -9.65 -15.41
C ARG A 108 11.15 -8.75 -16.63
N SER A 109 10.23 -8.69 -17.58
CA SER A 109 10.30 -7.71 -18.67
C SER A 109 10.00 -6.29 -18.20
N ARG A 110 9.46 -6.13 -16.98
CA ARG A 110 9.06 -4.85 -16.41
C ARG A 110 10.00 -4.43 -15.28
N PRO A 111 10.17 -3.12 -15.05
CA PRO A 111 10.89 -2.63 -13.89
C PRO A 111 10.11 -2.97 -12.61
N PHE A 112 10.83 -3.42 -11.59
CA PHE A 112 10.35 -3.61 -10.23
C PHE A 112 11.47 -3.29 -9.24
N GLY A 113 11.11 -3.09 -7.98
CA GLY A 113 12.06 -2.80 -6.90
C GLY A 113 11.55 -3.28 -5.55
N GLY A 114 12.27 -2.93 -4.48
CA GLY A 114 11.95 -3.43 -3.12
C GLY A 114 10.50 -3.19 -2.69
N ARG A 115 9.97 -1.99 -2.92
CA ARG A 115 8.56 -1.66 -2.57
C ARG A 115 7.55 -2.48 -3.37
N TYR A 116 7.84 -2.78 -4.64
CA TYR A 116 7.00 -3.66 -5.47
C TYR A 116 6.97 -5.08 -4.89
N LEU A 117 8.14 -5.66 -4.57
CA LEU A 117 8.23 -7.01 -4.02
C LEU A 117 7.58 -7.11 -2.64
N ALA A 118 7.79 -6.11 -1.79
CA ALA A 118 7.14 -6.04 -0.48
C ALA A 118 5.62 -5.99 -0.62
N ALA A 119 5.07 -5.16 -1.52
CA ALA A 119 3.63 -5.14 -1.74
C ALA A 119 3.12 -6.49 -2.28
N LEU A 120 3.78 -7.06 -3.28
CA LEU A 120 3.39 -8.32 -3.91
C LEU A 120 3.36 -9.49 -2.90
N PHE A 121 4.47 -9.74 -2.20
CA PHE A 121 4.52 -10.79 -1.18
C PHE A 121 3.62 -10.48 0.01
N GLY A 122 3.53 -9.20 0.39
CA GLY A 122 2.65 -8.76 1.45
C GLY A 122 1.18 -9.05 1.19
N SER A 123 0.74 -8.99 -0.08
CA SER A 123 -0.64 -9.31 -0.46
C SER A 123 -1.03 -10.78 -0.25
N MET A 124 -0.06 -11.65 0.03
CA MET A 124 -0.28 -13.07 0.37
C MET A 124 -0.36 -13.32 1.88
N LEU A 125 -0.09 -12.30 2.72
CA LEU A 125 -0.11 -12.48 4.16
C LEU A 125 -1.55 -12.69 4.67
N PRO A 126 -1.77 -13.62 5.62
CA PRO A 126 -3.07 -13.78 6.27
C PRO A 126 -3.58 -12.46 6.84
N GLY A 127 -4.86 -12.16 6.61
CA GLY A 127 -5.49 -10.92 7.06
C GLY A 127 -5.21 -9.69 6.19
N THR A 128 -4.27 -9.76 5.24
CA THR A 128 -4.09 -8.69 4.24
C THR A 128 -5.20 -8.73 3.21
N LEU A 129 -5.91 -7.62 3.04
CA LEU A 129 -7.01 -7.47 2.10
C LEU A 129 -6.49 -7.01 0.72
N ALA A 130 -5.59 -6.02 0.72
CA ALA A 130 -4.88 -5.56 -0.45
C ALA A 130 -3.60 -4.81 -0.06
N THR A 131 -2.63 -4.81 -0.97
CA THR A 131 -1.45 -3.94 -0.88
C THR A 131 -1.33 -3.13 -2.17
N GLY A 132 -0.63 -2.01 -2.11
CA GLY A 132 -0.47 -1.19 -3.29
C GLY A 132 0.64 -0.19 -3.14
N ILE A 133 1.16 0.24 -4.28
CA ILE A 133 2.24 1.20 -4.37
C ILE A 133 1.88 2.27 -5.39
N ALA A 134 2.32 3.49 -5.13
CA ALA A 134 2.42 4.53 -6.12
C ALA A 134 3.86 5.04 -6.15
N THR A 135 4.48 5.09 -7.32
CA THR A 135 5.86 5.57 -7.48
C THR A 135 5.99 6.39 -8.77
N LYS A 136 6.98 7.28 -8.86
CA LYS A 136 7.24 8.04 -10.10
C LYS A 136 7.53 7.13 -11.30
N ALA A 137 8.24 6.02 -11.07
CA ALA A 137 8.72 5.13 -12.12
C ALA A 137 7.69 4.09 -12.58
N LEU A 138 6.85 3.60 -11.67
CA LEU A 138 5.92 2.49 -11.96
C LEU A 138 4.45 2.91 -12.02
N GLY A 139 4.16 4.18 -11.70
CA GLY A 139 2.81 4.66 -11.47
C GLY A 139 2.16 3.97 -10.27
N THR A 140 0.86 3.70 -10.36
CA THR A 140 0.05 3.04 -9.34
C THR A 140 -0.12 1.56 -9.67
N ILE A 141 0.16 0.69 -8.70
CA ILE A 141 0.02 -0.76 -8.82
C ILE A 141 -0.67 -1.31 -7.56
N VAL A 142 -1.61 -2.23 -7.74
CA VAL A 142 -2.33 -2.88 -6.65
C VAL A 142 -2.17 -4.39 -6.74
N PHE A 143 -1.99 -5.02 -5.58
CA PHE A 143 -1.87 -6.46 -5.45
C PHE A 143 -2.91 -7.03 -4.49
N SER A 144 -3.39 -8.23 -4.81
CA SER A 144 -4.24 -9.05 -3.96
C SER A 144 -3.92 -10.51 -4.21
N GLY A 145 -3.74 -11.30 -3.15
CA GLY A 145 -3.49 -12.74 -3.28
C GLY A 145 -2.29 -13.08 -4.16
N GLY A 146 -1.22 -12.27 -4.11
CA GLY A 146 0.01 -12.51 -4.86
C GLY A 146 -0.08 -12.19 -6.35
N GLN A 147 -1.11 -11.47 -6.78
CA GLN A 147 -1.30 -11.07 -8.17
C GLN A 147 -1.37 -9.56 -8.31
N GLU A 148 -0.85 -9.04 -9.42
CA GLU A 148 -1.12 -7.66 -9.85
C GLU A 148 -2.57 -7.59 -10.39
N VAL A 149 -3.45 -6.92 -9.65
CA VAL A 149 -4.89 -6.80 -9.98
C VAL A 149 -5.24 -5.44 -10.59
N TYR A 150 -4.31 -4.48 -10.55
CA TYR A 150 -4.44 -3.18 -11.20
C TYR A 150 -3.07 -2.56 -11.46
N ARG A 151 -2.94 -1.86 -12.59
CA ARG A 151 -1.80 -1.00 -12.90
C ARG A 151 -2.24 0.21 -13.70
N LYS A 152 -1.64 1.35 -13.40
CA LYS A 152 -1.68 2.56 -14.22
C LYS A 152 -0.31 3.22 -14.20
N LEU A 153 0.25 3.45 -15.38
CA LEU A 153 1.52 4.17 -15.51
C LEU A 153 1.30 5.67 -15.24
N SER A 154 2.29 6.28 -14.60
CA SER A 154 2.33 7.72 -14.29
C SER A 154 2.50 8.59 -15.53
#